data_AF-A0AAC9T0J7-F1
#
_entry.id   AF-A0AAC9T0J7-F1
#
_cell.length_a   1.000
_cell.length_b   1.000
_cell.length_c   1.000
_cell.angle_alpha   90.00
_cell.angle_beta   90.00
_cell.angle_gamma   90.00
#
_symmetry.space_group_name_H-M   'P 1'
#
loop_
_entity.id
_entity.type
_entity.pdbx_description
1 polymer ?
#
loop_
_entity_poly.entity_id
_entity_poly.type
_entity_poly.pdbx_seq_one_letter_code
_entity_poly.pdbx_strand_id
1 'polypeptide(L)'
;MRINDGSLVAQARRDDDPYERALTDPDFLRAVTAAHRGHWPVLDALWWCRHPAEAAPSGSPSPVARLSSLQRRLFAADGDAAGDGAVADAVRELEAEIGEERANIGAALAAAHAGREPPDTESPAIERPGTESSGTEQPATELPATGTPFAPHVVVGSSIVGSTTRWVPPRRRLLLGAGLVGALLLGALVGSQVTSASRSGAPEPTPTATSTRTPTVPVLAAQVFARVQTGQDIPRVPLPGAYDPASFRYLGSSGWRDVDANGVTDSPYYAARGASNTICLVAMPEGAGYLTTCTLEADFPRGGLRLSWQSSDVLPVEENGRTAMVMDITVTWMRDSTIETRGTGRALVP
;
A
#
# COMPACT_ATOMS: atom_id res chain seq x y z
N MET A 1 -49.44 0.19 14.12
CA MET A 1 -48.25 -0.05 14.96
C MET A 1 -47.64 -1.37 14.52
N ARG A 2 -46.63 -1.32 13.64
CA ARG A 2 -45.89 -2.50 13.15
C ARG A 2 -44.52 -2.48 13.83
N ILE A 3 -44.22 -3.52 14.57
CA ILE A 3 -42.92 -3.70 15.22
C ILE A 3 -41.95 -4.21 14.14
N ASN A 4 -40.84 -3.49 13.97
CA ASN A 4 -39.76 -3.85 13.03
C ASN A 4 -38.96 -5.03 13.59
N ASP A 5 -39.29 -6.26 13.17
CA ASP A 5 -38.51 -7.48 13.45
C ASP A 5 -37.20 -7.59 12.62
N GLY A 6 -36.91 -6.60 11.76
CA GLY A 6 -35.73 -6.62 10.89
C GLY A 6 -34.40 -6.24 11.56
N SER A 7 -34.40 -5.78 12.81
CA SER A 7 -33.18 -5.25 13.46
C SER A 7 -32.35 -6.31 14.20
N LEU A 8 -32.93 -7.45 14.61
CA LEU A 8 -32.21 -8.45 15.41
C LEU A 8 -31.35 -9.39 14.54
N VAL A 9 -31.74 -9.63 13.29
CA VAL A 9 -31.00 -10.53 12.38
C VAL A 9 -29.74 -9.87 11.79
N ALA A 10 -29.68 -8.54 11.75
CA ALA A 10 -28.50 -7.80 11.29
C ALA A 10 -27.43 -7.62 12.38
N GLN A 11 -27.82 -7.61 13.65
CA GLN A 11 -26.90 -7.53 14.79
C GLN A 11 -26.14 -8.86 14.99
N ALA A 12 -26.80 -10.01 14.82
CA ALA A 12 -26.20 -11.33 15.04
C ALA A 12 -25.09 -11.72 14.03
N ARG A 13 -24.89 -10.97 12.95
CA ARG A 13 -23.80 -11.20 11.98
C ARG A 13 -22.54 -10.37 12.24
N ARG A 14 -22.57 -9.44 13.21
CA ARG A 14 -21.44 -8.56 13.54
C ARG A 14 -20.53 -9.06 14.66
N ASP A 15 -20.94 -10.12 15.38
CA ASP A 15 -20.25 -10.57 16.60
C ASP A 15 -19.29 -11.77 16.42
N ASP A 16 -19.15 -12.32 15.22
CA ASP A 16 -18.16 -13.37 14.96
C ASP A 16 -16.83 -12.77 14.47
N ASP A 17 -16.21 -11.90 15.28
CA ASP A 17 -14.79 -11.61 15.09
C ASP A 17 -13.99 -12.86 15.48
N PRO A 18 -13.35 -13.55 14.52
CA PRO A 18 -12.65 -14.80 14.82
C PRO A 18 -11.45 -14.58 15.75
N TYR A 19 -10.89 -13.37 15.82
CA TYR A 19 -9.85 -13.03 16.79
C TYR A 19 -10.40 -13.02 18.21
N GLU A 20 -11.48 -12.27 18.47
CA GLU A 20 -12.14 -12.21 19.79
C GLU A 20 -12.69 -13.58 20.23
N ARG A 21 -13.23 -14.34 19.29
CA ARG A 21 -13.66 -15.72 19.54
C ARG A 21 -12.49 -16.62 19.92
N ALA A 22 -11.34 -16.50 19.27
CA ALA A 22 -10.15 -17.27 19.65
C ALA A 22 -9.61 -16.91 21.04
N LEU A 23 -9.83 -15.67 21.52
CA LEU A 23 -9.47 -15.28 22.89
C LEU A 23 -10.42 -15.86 23.94
N THR A 24 -11.70 -16.05 23.61
CA THR A 24 -12.75 -16.47 24.54
C THR A 24 -13.05 -17.97 24.50
N ASP A 25 -12.78 -18.64 23.38
CA ASP A 25 -13.05 -20.05 23.12
C ASP A 25 -11.73 -20.81 22.85
N PRO A 26 -11.13 -21.45 23.88
CA PRO A 26 -9.84 -22.12 23.75
C PRO A 26 -9.92 -23.38 22.85
N ASP A 27 -11.08 -23.99 22.69
CA ASP A 27 -11.25 -25.13 21.79
C ASP A 27 -11.30 -24.68 20.34
N PHE A 28 -11.95 -23.54 20.05
CA PHE A 28 -11.89 -22.89 18.73
C PHE A 28 -10.45 -22.51 18.36
N LEU A 29 -9.70 -21.85 19.26
CA LEU A 29 -8.29 -21.51 19.00
C LEU A 29 -7.45 -22.77 18.74
N ARG A 30 -7.66 -23.86 19.49
CA ARG A 30 -6.96 -25.13 19.28
C ARG A 30 -7.29 -25.73 17.91
N ALA A 31 -8.55 -25.71 17.51
CA ALA A 31 -9.00 -26.21 16.21
C ALA A 31 -8.40 -25.40 15.05
N VAL A 32 -8.46 -24.07 15.11
CA VAL A 32 -7.84 -23.19 14.10
C VAL A 32 -6.33 -23.41 14.05
N THR A 33 -5.67 -23.47 15.21
CA THR A 33 -4.22 -23.70 15.28
C THR A 33 -3.79 -25.03 14.69
N ALA A 34 -4.56 -26.10 14.93
CA ALA A 34 -4.27 -27.42 14.36
C ALA A 34 -4.46 -27.46 12.84
N ALA A 35 -5.40 -26.68 12.31
CA ALA A 35 -5.69 -26.61 10.87
C ALA A 35 -4.79 -25.62 10.12
N HIS A 36 -4.23 -24.62 10.80
CA HIS A 36 -3.42 -23.57 10.19
C HIS A 36 -2.09 -24.11 9.63
N ARG A 37 -1.84 -23.82 8.35
CA ARG A 37 -0.60 -24.20 7.64
C ARG A 37 0.26 -23.00 7.25
N GLY A 38 -0.15 -21.80 7.65
CA GLY A 38 0.56 -20.56 7.35
C GLY A 38 1.80 -20.34 8.22
N HIS A 39 2.57 -19.32 7.85
CA HIS A 39 3.85 -18.98 8.47
C HIS A 39 3.69 -18.03 9.66
N TRP A 40 2.57 -17.31 9.75
CA TRP A 40 2.35 -16.32 10.81
C TRP A 40 1.72 -16.96 12.06
N PRO A 41 1.97 -16.40 13.25
CA PRO A 41 1.25 -16.81 14.45
C PRO A 41 -0.26 -16.69 14.24
N VAL A 42 -1.01 -17.73 14.61
CA VAL A 42 -2.45 -17.83 14.34
C VAL A 42 -3.23 -16.61 14.85
N LEU A 43 -2.94 -16.15 16.07
CA LEU A 43 -3.60 -14.96 16.63
C LEU A 43 -3.30 -13.68 15.85
N ASP A 44 -2.08 -13.51 15.33
CA ASP A 44 -1.70 -12.37 14.49
C ASP A 44 -2.42 -12.44 13.13
N ALA A 45 -2.48 -13.64 12.53
CA ALA A 45 -3.19 -13.87 11.27
C ALA A 45 -4.70 -13.59 11.40
N LEU A 46 -5.33 -14.03 12.49
CA LEU A 46 -6.73 -13.74 12.79
C LEU A 46 -6.96 -12.23 12.99
N TRP A 47 -6.08 -11.55 13.73
CA TRP A 47 -6.15 -10.10 13.92
C TRP A 47 -6.11 -9.35 12.57
N TRP A 48 -5.16 -9.68 11.69
CA TRP A 48 -5.01 -9.02 10.39
C TRP A 48 -6.14 -9.30 9.40
N CYS A 49 -7.00 -10.30 9.65
CA CYS A 49 -8.22 -10.47 8.87
C CYS A 49 -9.17 -9.26 9.04
N ARG A 50 -9.19 -8.66 10.23
CA ARG A 50 -10.05 -7.50 10.55
C ARG A 50 -9.29 -6.18 10.54
N HIS A 51 -8.02 -6.20 10.94
CA HIS A 51 -7.15 -5.03 11.08
C HIS A 51 -5.94 -5.13 10.15
N PRO A 52 -6.14 -5.15 8.82
CA PRO A 52 -5.08 -5.51 7.88
C PRO A 52 -3.87 -4.58 7.94
N ALA A 53 -4.03 -3.31 8.30
CA ALA A 53 -2.94 -2.32 8.32
C ALA A 53 -2.33 -2.07 9.72
N GLU A 54 -2.90 -2.64 10.78
CA GLU A 54 -2.47 -2.38 12.15
C GLU A 54 -1.44 -3.42 12.62
N ALA A 55 -0.53 -3.02 13.51
CA ALA A 55 0.32 -3.99 14.19
C ALA A 55 -0.55 -4.96 14.99
N ALA A 56 -0.15 -6.23 15.06
CA ALA A 56 -0.84 -7.19 15.90
C ALA A 56 -0.63 -6.89 17.39
N PRO A 57 -1.51 -7.34 18.30
CA PRO A 57 -1.34 -7.18 19.74
C PRO A 57 -0.04 -7.79 20.30
N SER A 58 0.58 -8.72 19.59
CA SER A 58 1.92 -9.26 19.86
C SER A 58 3.06 -8.24 19.64
N GLY A 59 2.78 -7.13 18.95
CA GLY A 59 3.76 -6.15 18.48
C GLY A 59 4.29 -6.44 17.07
N SER A 60 3.91 -7.56 16.45
CA SER A 60 4.29 -7.90 15.07
C SER A 60 3.77 -6.83 14.09
N PRO A 61 4.61 -6.30 13.18
CA PRO A 61 4.17 -5.32 12.19
C PRO A 61 3.24 -5.97 11.16
N SER A 62 2.19 -5.25 10.73
CA SER A 62 1.29 -5.73 9.68
C SER A 62 2.04 -5.98 8.36
N PRO A 63 1.81 -7.14 7.70
CA PRO A 63 2.30 -7.42 6.35
C PRO A 63 1.82 -6.38 5.32
N VAL A 64 0.56 -5.93 5.41
CA VAL A 64 0.04 -4.88 4.50
C VAL A 64 0.72 -3.54 4.75
N ALA A 65 0.98 -3.18 6.01
CA ALA A 65 1.72 -1.96 6.34
C ALA A 65 3.17 -2.02 5.81
N ARG A 66 3.82 -3.18 5.91
CA ARG A 66 5.13 -3.45 5.29
C ARG A 66 5.06 -3.32 3.76
N LEU A 67 4.04 -3.89 3.12
CA LEU A 67 3.81 -3.78 1.68
C LEU A 67 3.63 -2.33 1.25
N SER A 68 2.78 -1.56 1.93
CA SER A 68 2.61 -0.12 1.63
C SER A 68 3.90 0.67 1.80
N SER A 69 4.76 0.30 2.76
CA SER A 69 6.08 0.90 2.92
C SER A 69 7.01 0.60 1.75
N LEU A 70 7.04 -0.66 1.29
CA LEU A 70 7.80 -1.06 0.10
C LEU A 70 7.29 -0.38 -1.17
N GLN A 71 5.98 -0.31 -1.36
CA GLN A 71 5.36 0.39 -2.48
C GLN A 71 5.68 1.89 -2.44
N ARG A 72 5.58 2.55 -1.28
CA ARG A 72 5.98 3.96 -1.15
C ARG A 72 7.45 4.18 -1.51
N ARG A 73 8.34 3.26 -1.14
CA ARG A 73 9.75 3.33 -1.55
C ARG A 73 9.91 3.16 -3.06
N LEU A 74 9.23 2.17 -3.64
CA LEU A 74 9.25 1.90 -5.07
C LEU A 74 8.75 3.09 -5.90
N PHE A 75 7.81 3.88 -5.34
CA PHE A 75 7.25 5.06 -5.99
C PHE A 75 7.80 6.39 -5.44
N ALA A 76 8.78 6.37 -4.54
CA ALA A 76 9.40 7.60 -4.04
C ALA A 76 10.27 8.22 -5.13
N ALA A 77 10.34 9.55 -5.18
CA ALA A 77 11.11 10.30 -6.18
C ALA A 77 12.63 10.01 -6.15
N ASP A 78 13.12 9.37 -5.09
CA ASP A 78 14.52 8.92 -4.96
C ASP A 78 14.73 7.47 -5.42
N GLY A 79 13.67 6.79 -5.89
CA GLY A 79 13.72 5.46 -6.47
C GLY A 79 14.43 5.52 -7.83
N ASP A 80 15.74 5.44 -7.80
CA ASP A 80 16.56 5.35 -9.00
C ASP A 80 16.11 4.11 -9.78
N ALA A 81 15.50 4.32 -10.96
CA ALA A 81 14.85 3.27 -11.76
C ALA A 81 15.77 2.09 -12.14
N ALA A 82 17.09 2.26 -11.94
CA ALA A 82 18.11 1.23 -12.16
C ALA A 82 18.46 0.40 -10.91
N GLY A 83 18.04 0.79 -9.70
CA GLY A 83 18.40 0.15 -8.43
C GLY A 83 17.29 -0.65 -7.74
N ASP A 84 16.04 -0.47 -8.14
CA ASP A 84 14.88 -0.94 -7.38
C ASP A 84 14.34 -2.33 -7.76
N GLY A 85 15.06 -3.10 -8.58
CA GLY A 85 14.69 -4.48 -8.91
C GLY A 85 14.46 -5.33 -7.66
N ALA A 86 15.34 -5.20 -6.65
CA ALA A 86 15.19 -5.90 -5.37
C ALA A 86 13.97 -5.44 -4.56
N VAL A 87 13.55 -4.17 -4.68
CA VAL A 87 12.35 -3.65 -4.01
C VAL A 87 11.09 -4.18 -4.70
N ALA A 88 11.08 -4.19 -6.03
CA ALA A 88 9.99 -4.78 -6.81
C ALA A 88 9.87 -6.30 -6.55
N ASP A 89 10.99 -7.01 -6.42
CA ASP A 89 11.01 -8.43 -6.04
C ASP A 89 10.43 -8.63 -4.64
N ALA A 90 10.85 -7.83 -3.66
CA ALA A 90 10.33 -7.88 -2.30
C ALA A 90 8.83 -7.54 -2.21
N VAL A 91 8.33 -6.62 -3.04
CA VAL A 91 6.89 -6.32 -3.15
C VAL A 91 6.14 -7.55 -3.64
N ARG A 92 6.59 -8.19 -4.73
CA ARG A 92 5.95 -9.38 -5.29
C ARG A 92 5.98 -10.57 -4.35
N GLU A 93 7.10 -10.79 -3.68
CA GLU A 93 7.26 -11.85 -2.67
C GLU A 93 6.29 -11.65 -1.50
N LEU A 94 6.23 -10.43 -0.95
CA LEU A 94 5.35 -10.13 0.18
C LEU A 94 3.86 -10.18 -0.21
N GLU A 95 3.49 -9.78 -1.43
CA GLU A 95 2.13 -9.94 -1.95
C GLU A 95 1.72 -11.42 -2.06
N ALA A 96 2.63 -12.27 -2.54
CA ALA A 96 2.42 -13.71 -2.61
C ALA A 96 2.28 -14.32 -1.21
N GLU A 97 3.15 -13.95 -0.26
CA GLU A 97 3.08 -14.37 1.15
C GLU A 97 1.74 -13.98 1.78
N ILE A 98 1.28 -12.73 1.58
CA ILE A 98 -0.02 -12.26 2.09
C ILE A 98 -1.19 -13.04 1.47
N GLY A 99 -1.13 -13.34 0.17
CA GLY A 99 -2.15 -14.12 -0.52
C GLY A 99 -2.24 -15.55 0.01
N GLU A 100 -1.09 -16.21 0.14
CA GLU A 100 -0.99 -17.57 0.67
C GLU A 100 -1.47 -17.65 2.12
N GLU A 101 -1.06 -16.72 2.99
CA GLU A 101 -1.50 -16.74 4.38
C GLU A 101 -3.01 -16.53 4.51
N ARG A 102 -3.58 -15.61 3.74
CA ARG A 102 -5.04 -15.38 3.75
C ARG A 102 -5.81 -16.63 3.34
N ALA A 103 -5.29 -17.40 2.38
CA ALA A 103 -5.89 -18.68 2.02
C ALA A 103 -5.74 -19.71 3.15
N ASN A 104 -4.57 -19.80 3.78
CA ASN A 104 -4.30 -20.71 4.89
C ASN A 104 -5.18 -20.43 6.11
N ILE A 105 -5.33 -19.16 6.53
CA ILE A 105 -6.17 -18.81 7.67
C ILE A 105 -7.65 -18.99 7.35
N GLY A 106 -8.08 -18.69 6.12
CA GLY A 106 -9.46 -18.95 5.66
C GLY A 106 -9.81 -20.44 5.67
N ALA A 107 -8.90 -21.31 5.21
CA ALA A 107 -9.08 -22.76 5.27
C ALA A 107 -9.10 -23.28 6.71
N ALA A 108 -8.24 -22.76 7.59
CA ALA A 108 -8.22 -23.11 9.01
C ALA A 108 -9.52 -22.73 9.72
N LEU A 109 -10.05 -21.54 9.43
CA LEU A 109 -11.37 -21.11 9.93
C LEU A 109 -12.47 -22.03 9.43
N ALA A 110 -12.52 -22.37 8.14
CA ALA A 110 -13.52 -23.29 7.60
C ALA A 110 -13.47 -24.68 8.27
N ALA A 111 -12.27 -25.24 8.47
CA ALA A 111 -12.08 -26.53 9.15
C ALA A 111 -12.53 -26.49 10.62
N ALA A 112 -12.23 -25.41 11.34
CA ALA A 112 -12.66 -25.23 12.73
C ALA A 112 -14.19 -25.11 12.87
N HIS A 113 -14.87 -24.53 11.87
CA HIS A 113 -16.34 -24.47 11.83
C HIS A 113 -16.96 -25.84 11.53
N ALA A 114 -16.39 -26.60 10.57
CA ALA A 114 -16.88 -27.94 10.23
C ALA A 114 -16.75 -28.93 11.39
N GLY A 115 -15.68 -28.86 12.19
CA GLY A 115 -15.51 -29.71 13.38
C GLY A 115 -16.45 -29.39 14.55
N ARG A 116 -17.20 -28.29 14.48
CA ARG A 116 -18.17 -27.88 15.51
C ARG A 116 -19.60 -28.31 15.18
N GLU A 117 -19.84 -28.87 13.99
CA GLU A 117 -21.11 -29.49 13.68
C GLU A 117 -21.31 -30.62 14.71
N PRO A 118 -22.23 -30.44 15.69
CA PRO A 118 -22.47 -31.49 16.67
C PRO A 118 -22.84 -32.73 15.86
N PRO A 119 -22.36 -33.93 16.23
CA PRO A 119 -22.77 -35.14 15.55
C PRO A 119 -24.29 -35.14 15.62
N ASP A 120 -24.92 -34.87 14.47
CA ASP A 120 -26.36 -34.87 14.37
C ASP A 120 -26.77 -36.20 14.94
N THR A 121 -27.50 -36.10 16.04
CA THR A 121 -28.14 -37.24 16.63
C THR A 121 -29.20 -37.62 15.61
N GLU A 122 -28.80 -38.37 14.58
CA GLU A 122 -29.63 -39.37 13.93
C GLU A 122 -30.03 -40.34 15.04
N SER A 123 -30.94 -39.88 15.89
CA SER A 123 -31.87 -40.78 16.54
C SER A 123 -32.54 -41.51 15.38
N PRO A 124 -32.37 -42.84 15.25
CA PRO A 124 -33.16 -43.59 14.30
C PRO A 124 -34.62 -43.28 14.66
N ALA A 125 -35.33 -42.66 13.72
CA ALA A 125 -36.75 -42.40 13.84
C ALA A 125 -37.44 -43.76 14.00
N ILE A 126 -37.71 -44.15 15.25
CA ILE A 126 -38.69 -45.17 15.55
C ILE A 126 -40.03 -44.49 15.24
N GLU A 127 -40.57 -44.75 14.04
CA GLU A 127 -41.98 -44.51 13.72
C GLU A 127 -42.83 -45.16 14.83
N ARG A 128 -43.38 -44.32 15.72
CA ARG A 128 -44.51 -44.71 16.57
C ARG A 128 -45.75 -44.05 16.01
N PRO A 129 -46.76 -44.83 15.59
CA PRO A 129 -48.01 -44.30 15.10
C PRO A 129 -48.85 -43.76 16.28
N GLY A 130 -49.31 -42.52 16.09
CA GLY A 130 -50.57 -41.93 16.57
C GLY A 130 -51.05 -42.20 18.00
N THR A 131 -51.14 -41.15 18.80
CA THR A 131 -52.34 -40.93 19.60
C THR A 131 -52.60 -39.43 19.71
N GLU A 132 -53.71 -39.02 19.10
CA GLU A 132 -54.30 -37.70 19.24
C GLU A 132 -54.70 -37.45 20.70
N SER A 133 -54.43 -36.25 21.22
CA SER A 133 -55.12 -35.77 22.41
C SER A 133 -55.40 -34.28 22.27
N SER A 134 -56.64 -33.98 21.95
CA SER A 134 -57.28 -32.67 22.01
C SER A 134 -57.50 -32.22 23.47
N GLY A 135 -57.52 -30.90 23.70
CA GLY A 135 -57.94 -30.25 24.94
C GLY A 135 -57.44 -28.80 24.98
N THR A 136 -58.14 -27.83 24.40
CA THR A 136 -59.25 -27.02 24.99
C THR A 136 -58.81 -25.99 26.03
N GLU A 137 -58.63 -24.76 25.55
CA GLU A 137 -59.16 -23.44 25.99
C GLU A 137 -59.16 -22.93 27.47
N GLN A 138 -58.61 -21.69 27.59
CA GLN A 138 -59.08 -20.48 28.32
C GLN A 138 -59.02 -20.34 29.87
N PRO A 139 -59.15 -19.11 30.47
CA PRO A 139 -58.81 -17.72 30.04
C PRO A 139 -57.99 -16.88 31.08
N ALA A 140 -57.78 -15.61 30.70
CA ALA A 140 -57.03 -14.49 31.30
C ALA A 140 -57.34 -14.03 32.75
N THR A 141 -56.41 -13.25 33.34
CA THR A 141 -56.72 -12.15 34.28
C THR A 141 -55.60 -11.08 34.24
N GLU A 142 -56.01 -9.83 33.96
CA GLU A 142 -55.24 -8.57 34.02
C GLU A 142 -55.07 -8.06 35.47
N LEU A 143 -54.06 -7.19 35.72
CA LEU A 143 -54.19 -5.80 36.23
C LEU A 143 -52.82 -5.23 36.73
N PRO A 144 -52.68 -3.90 36.93
CA PRO A 144 -51.55 -3.11 36.47
C PRO A 144 -50.68 -2.52 37.59
N ALA A 145 -49.55 -1.90 37.24
CA ALA A 145 -48.89 -0.93 38.11
C ALA A 145 -48.31 0.25 37.32
N THR A 146 -48.54 1.43 37.90
CA THR A 146 -48.42 2.78 37.37
C THR A 146 -47.17 3.48 37.96
N GLY A 147 -46.58 4.42 37.20
CA GLY A 147 -45.73 5.52 37.72
C GLY A 147 -44.24 5.22 37.72
N THR A 148 -43.31 6.14 37.40
CA THR A 148 -43.33 7.60 37.23
C THR A 148 -41.99 8.02 36.58
N PRO A 149 -41.84 9.25 36.05
CA PRO A 149 -40.73 9.67 35.21
C PRO A 149 -39.54 10.22 36.02
N PHE A 150 -38.31 9.99 35.55
CA PHE A 150 -37.12 10.67 36.07
C PHE A 150 -36.51 11.61 35.02
N ALA A 151 -36.31 12.84 35.49
CA ALA A 151 -35.73 13.99 34.81
C ALA A 151 -34.19 13.87 34.66
N PRO A 152 -33.57 14.67 33.78
CA PRO A 152 -32.12 14.64 33.56
C PRO A 152 -31.35 15.39 34.66
N HIS A 153 -30.35 14.73 35.24
CA HIS A 153 -29.37 15.38 36.11
C HIS A 153 -28.21 15.95 35.29
N VAL A 154 -28.12 17.28 35.29
CA VAL A 154 -26.91 18.04 35.01
C VAL A 154 -25.92 17.83 36.16
N VAL A 155 -24.70 17.38 35.86
CA VAL A 155 -23.57 17.43 36.79
C VAL A 155 -22.48 18.28 36.16
N VAL A 156 -22.32 19.48 36.73
CA VAL A 156 -21.18 20.36 36.55
C VAL A 156 -20.07 19.92 37.50
N GLY A 157 -18.86 19.76 36.93
CA GLY A 157 -17.56 20.07 37.53
C GLY A 157 -17.20 19.52 38.91
N SER A 158 -16.16 18.68 38.96
CA SER A 158 -15.07 18.85 39.93
C SER A 158 -13.83 18.05 39.57
N SER A 159 -12.76 18.80 39.40
CA SER A 159 -11.33 18.52 39.58
C SER A 159 -10.96 17.23 40.31
N ILE A 160 -10.17 16.39 39.64
CA ILE A 160 -9.27 15.40 40.24
C ILE A 160 -7.90 15.65 39.59
N VAL A 161 -7.06 16.45 40.22
CA VAL A 161 -5.96 16.01 41.12
C VAL A 161 -4.99 15.08 40.39
N GLY A 162 -3.75 15.56 40.28
CA GLY A 162 -2.71 15.03 39.41
C GLY A 162 -2.38 13.57 39.67
N SER A 163 -2.33 12.81 38.58
CA SER A 163 -1.62 11.55 38.51
C SER A 163 -0.12 11.82 38.64
N THR A 164 0.42 11.57 39.83
CA THR A 164 1.86 11.48 40.06
C THR A 164 2.43 10.38 39.17
N THR A 165 3.36 10.78 38.30
CA THR A 165 4.23 9.89 37.54
C THR A 165 4.92 8.92 38.48
N ARG A 166 4.48 7.66 38.46
CA ARG A 166 5.10 6.57 39.22
C ARG A 166 6.46 6.26 38.59
N TRP A 167 7.50 6.76 39.24
CA TRP A 167 8.91 6.50 38.97
C TRP A 167 9.18 4.99 39.10
N VAL A 168 9.50 4.33 37.98
CA VAL A 168 9.97 2.94 37.97
C VAL A 168 11.50 2.95 37.97
N PRO A 169 12.17 2.26 38.90
CA PRO A 169 13.63 2.28 39.00
C PRO A 169 14.28 1.52 37.83
N PRO A 170 15.42 2.00 37.28
CA PRO A 170 16.13 1.33 36.21
C PRO A 170 17.03 0.25 36.80
N ARG A 171 16.59 -1.02 36.76
CA ARG A 171 17.47 -2.17 37.06
C ARG A 171 17.22 -3.30 36.07
N ARG A 172 18.03 -3.31 35.00
CA ARG A 172 18.61 -4.47 34.27
C ARG A 172 18.92 -4.07 32.83
N ARG A 173 19.94 -3.22 32.67
CA ARG A 173 20.77 -3.17 31.46
C ARG A 173 22.02 -4.00 31.75
N LEU A 174 21.97 -5.28 31.45
CA LEU A 174 23.14 -6.14 31.31
C LEU A 174 22.62 -7.44 30.69
N LEU A 175 23.30 -7.88 29.62
CA LEU A 175 22.98 -8.99 28.73
C LEU A 175 22.18 -8.59 27.48
N LEU A 176 22.88 -7.95 26.53
CA LEU A 176 22.75 -8.18 25.08
C LEU A 176 23.90 -7.41 24.40
N GLY A 177 25.12 -7.89 24.68
CA GLY A 177 26.36 -7.40 24.10
C GLY A 177 27.23 -8.60 23.76
N ALA A 178 26.93 -9.26 22.64
CA ALA A 178 27.80 -10.15 21.87
C ALA A 178 26.93 -10.86 20.81
N GLY A 179 26.87 -10.33 19.59
CA GLY A 179 26.13 -11.01 18.52
C GLY A 179 25.92 -10.24 17.22
N LEU A 180 26.78 -9.28 16.86
CA LEU A 180 26.62 -8.56 15.58
C LEU A 180 27.95 -8.04 15.02
N VAL A 181 28.95 -8.92 14.91
CA VAL A 181 30.22 -8.66 14.16
C VAL A 181 30.58 -9.84 13.23
N GLY A 182 29.63 -10.75 12.95
CA GLY A 182 29.89 -11.99 12.20
C GLY A 182 29.18 -12.14 10.86
N ALA A 183 28.69 -11.07 10.22
CA ALA A 183 27.88 -11.19 9.00
C ALA A 183 28.14 -10.06 7.96
N LEU A 184 29.40 -9.61 7.82
CA LEU A 184 29.78 -8.58 6.84
C LEU A 184 31.00 -8.96 6.00
N LEU A 185 31.30 -10.25 5.83
CA LEU A 185 32.47 -10.72 5.07
C LEU A 185 32.24 -11.88 4.07
N LEU A 186 31.00 -12.17 3.68
CA LEU A 186 30.73 -13.04 2.52
C LEU A 186 29.50 -12.54 1.75
N GLY A 187 29.76 -11.76 0.71
CA GLY A 187 28.72 -11.25 -0.18
C GLY A 187 29.29 -10.53 -1.40
N ALA A 188 30.46 -10.95 -1.86
CA ALA A 188 31.02 -10.60 -3.16
C ALA A 188 31.36 -11.91 -3.87
N LEU A 189 30.97 -12.00 -5.15
CA LEU A 189 31.10 -13.14 -6.06
C LEU A 189 30.00 -14.21 -5.96
N VAL A 190 28.87 -14.01 -6.64
CA VAL A 190 28.42 -14.90 -7.74
C VAL A 190 27.54 -14.08 -8.67
N GLY A 191 28.08 -13.72 -9.83
CA GLY A 191 27.29 -13.42 -11.00
C GLY A 191 26.93 -14.71 -11.73
N SER A 192 25.77 -14.67 -12.38
CA SER A 192 25.41 -15.30 -13.65
C SER A 192 24.92 -16.76 -13.70
N GLN A 193 24.00 -16.94 -14.66
CA GLN A 193 23.61 -18.14 -15.40
C GLN A 193 22.44 -18.98 -14.88
N VAL A 194 21.21 -18.59 -15.26
CA VAL A 194 20.12 -19.56 -15.45
C VAL A 194 20.39 -20.28 -16.78
N THR A 195 21.12 -21.38 -16.70
CA THR A 195 21.34 -22.29 -17.83
C THR A 195 20.18 -23.27 -17.88
N SER A 196 19.46 -23.26 -18.99
CA SER A 196 18.45 -24.26 -19.30
C SER A 196 19.12 -25.61 -19.57
N ALA A 197 18.64 -26.66 -18.92
CA ALA A 197 19.08 -28.03 -19.17
C ALA A 197 18.80 -28.41 -20.64
N SER A 198 19.84 -28.77 -21.39
CA SER A 198 19.71 -29.47 -22.66
C SER A 198 20.71 -30.62 -22.74
N ARG A 199 20.09 -31.80 -22.66
CA ARG A 199 20.44 -33.13 -23.15
C ARG A 199 21.69 -33.21 -24.06
N SER A 200 22.62 -34.08 -23.65
CA SER A 200 23.81 -34.49 -24.39
C SER A 200 23.50 -35.04 -25.79
N GLY A 201 24.23 -34.56 -26.80
CA GLY A 201 24.28 -35.14 -28.14
C GLY A 201 25.25 -34.40 -29.06
N ALA A 202 26.38 -35.05 -29.37
CA ALA A 202 27.33 -34.88 -30.49
C ALA A 202 27.94 -33.47 -30.82
N PRO A 203 29.24 -33.39 -31.16
CA PRO A 203 29.88 -32.14 -31.58
C PRO A 203 29.55 -31.82 -33.05
N GLU A 204 28.79 -30.75 -33.28
CA GLU A 204 28.55 -30.12 -34.59
C GLU A 204 29.29 -28.77 -34.66
N PRO A 205 29.88 -28.38 -35.81
CA PRO A 205 30.78 -27.23 -35.89
C PRO A 205 30.14 -25.91 -35.49
N THR A 206 30.87 -25.16 -34.66
CA THR A 206 30.51 -23.87 -34.09
C THR A 206 30.12 -22.83 -35.16
N PRO A 207 28.87 -22.32 -35.19
CA PRO A 207 28.58 -21.12 -35.93
C PRO A 207 29.17 -19.92 -35.18
N THR A 208 30.12 -19.22 -35.81
CA THR A 208 30.57 -17.90 -35.38
C THR A 208 29.37 -16.95 -35.44
N ALA A 209 28.71 -16.73 -34.29
CA ALA A 209 27.67 -15.71 -34.17
C ALA A 209 28.35 -14.34 -34.17
N THR A 210 28.54 -13.77 -35.37
CA THR A 210 28.81 -12.36 -35.54
C THR A 210 27.59 -11.60 -35.05
N SER A 211 27.63 -11.16 -33.79
CA SER A 211 26.63 -10.25 -33.20
C SER A 211 26.73 -8.92 -33.95
N THR A 212 25.99 -8.83 -35.03
CA THR A 212 25.85 -7.63 -35.84
C THR A 212 25.04 -6.68 -34.99
N ARG A 213 25.70 -5.82 -34.19
CA ARG A 213 25.05 -4.71 -33.50
C ARG A 213 24.41 -3.84 -34.58
N THR A 214 23.09 -3.95 -34.72
CA THR A 214 22.30 -3.00 -35.50
C THR A 214 22.69 -1.59 -35.05
N PRO A 215 23.01 -0.67 -35.97
CA PRO A 215 23.40 0.68 -35.58
C PRO A 215 22.29 1.28 -34.71
N THR A 216 22.60 1.51 -33.44
CA THR A 216 21.71 2.13 -32.47
C THR A 216 21.44 3.55 -32.97
N VAL A 217 20.25 3.78 -33.53
CA VAL A 217 19.83 5.12 -33.95
C VAL A 217 19.93 6.03 -32.72
N PRO A 218 20.73 7.11 -32.77
CA PRO A 218 20.94 7.98 -31.62
C PRO A 218 19.60 8.53 -31.13
N VAL A 219 19.41 8.53 -29.82
CA VAL A 219 18.21 9.08 -29.19
C VAL A 219 18.29 10.60 -29.32
N LEU A 220 17.39 11.20 -30.11
CA LEU A 220 17.39 12.64 -30.37
C LEU A 220 17.18 13.44 -29.08
N ALA A 221 16.43 12.90 -28.12
CA ALA A 221 16.29 13.45 -26.78
C ALA A 221 17.64 13.72 -26.11
N ALA A 222 18.65 12.85 -26.25
CA ALA A 222 19.97 13.06 -25.63
C ALA A 222 20.72 14.28 -26.19
N GLN A 223 20.36 14.76 -27.38
CA GLN A 223 20.96 15.96 -27.97
C GLN A 223 20.62 17.24 -27.19
N VAL A 224 19.59 17.20 -26.33
CA VAL A 224 19.23 18.33 -25.46
C VAL A 224 20.42 18.82 -24.62
N PHE A 225 21.29 17.89 -24.23
CA PHE A 225 22.46 18.14 -23.38
C PHE A 225 23.63 18.77 -24.13
N ALA A 226 23.64 18.72 -25.47
CA ALA A 226 24.65 19.37 -26.29
C ALA A 226 24.49 20.91 -26.31
N ARG A 227 23.32 21.42 -25.92
CA ARG A 227 23.06 22.86 -25.80
C ARG A 227 23.84 23.43 -24.61
N VAL A 228 24.31 24.68 -24.73
CA VAL A 228 24.93 25.41 -23.61
C VAL A 228 23.86 25.69 -22.55
N GLN A 229 24.19 25.45 -21.27
CA GLN A 229 23.30 25.72 -20.15
C GLN A 229 23.08 27.24 -19.98
N THR A 230 21.83 27.63 -19.76
CA THR A 230 21.36 29.00 -19.52
C THR A 230 20.81 29.13 -18.09
N GLY A 231 20.47 30.35 -17.67
CA GLY A 231 19.90 30.56 -16.33
C GLY A 231 18.56 29.84 -16.08
N GLN A 232 17.75 29.61 -17.12
CA GLN A 232 16.49 28.87 -16.99
C GLN A 232 16.70 27.37 -16.77
N ASP A 233 17.88 26.87 -17.15
CA ASP A 233 18.24 25.46 -17.01
C ASP A 233 18.72 25.12 -15.60
N ILE A 234 18.77 26.09 -14.67
CA ILE A 234 19.19 25.88 -13.29
C ILE A 234 17.93 25.74 -12.42
N PRO A 235 17.67 24.56 -11.85
CA PRO A 235 16.57 24.39 -10.93
C PRO A 235 16.60 25.35 -9.74
N ARG A 236 15.43 25.88 -9.37
CA ARG A 236 15.28 26.75 -8.20
C ARG A 236 15.35 25.98 -6.87
N VAL A 237 14.95 24.70 -6.91
CA VAL A 237 14.99 23.82 -5.76
C VAL A 237 16.30 23.03 -5.78
N PRO A 238 17.06 22.97 -4.67
CA PRO A 238 18.24 22.13 -4.57
C PRO A 238 17.89 20.67 -4.84
N LEU A 239 18.60 20.04 -5.77
CA LEU A 239 18.46 18.62 -6.08
C LEU A 239 19.57 17.80 -5.41
N PRO A 240 19.33 16.51 -5.12
CA PRO A 240 20.36 15.65 -4.54
C PRO A 240 21.56 15.48 -5.48
N GLY A 241 22.71 15.14 -4.89
CA GLY A 241 23.97 14.93 -5.62
C GLY A 241 24.00 13.72 -6.57
N ALA A 242 22.86 13.04 -6.76
CA ALA A 242 22.70 12.00 -7.76
C ALA A 242 22.61 12.55 -9.20
N TYR A 243 22.33 13.84 -9.36
CA TYR A 243 22.28 14.50 -10.66
C TYR A 243 23.55 15.30 -10.94
N ASP A 244 23.97 15.38 -12.20
CA ASP A 244 24.98 16.33 -12.64
C ASP A 244 24.35 17.73 -12.81
N PRO A 245 24.69 18.74 -11.98
CA PRO A 245 24.09 20.07 -12.08
C PRO A 245 24.32 20.76 -13.43
N ALA A 246 25.43 20.46 -14.12
CA ALA A 246 25.75 21.06 -15.43
C ALA A 246 24.91 20.47 -16.57
N SER A 247 24.22 19.35 -16.32
CA SER A 247 23.43 18.63 -17.31
C SER A 247 21.97 19.09 -17.39
N PHE A 248 21.48 19.86 -16.43
CA PHE A 248 20.08 20.28 -16.44
C PHE A 248 19.74 21.11 -17.68
N ARG A 249 18.63 20.81 -18.33
CA ARG A 249 18.08 21.54 -19.47
C ARG A 249 16.58 21.71 -19.28
N TYR A 250 16.12 22.94 -19.24
CA TYR A 250 14.72 23.30 -19.20
C TYR A 250 14.00 22.79 -20.45
N LEU A 251 12.91 22.07 -20.23
CA LEU A 251 12.07 21.52 -21.28
C LEU A 251 10.75 22.27 -21.40
N GLY A 252 10.25 22.83 -20.29
CA GLY A 252 9.02 23.61 -20.23
C GLY A 252 8.51 23.72 -18.79
N SER A 253 7.32 24.31 -18.66
CA SER A 253 6.56 24.31 -17.42
C SER A 253 5.15 23.83 -17.69
N SER A 254 4.53 23.25 -16.67
CA SER A 254 3.09 23.01 -16.64
C SER A 254 2.53 23.89 -15.54
N GLY A 255 1.55 24.71 -15.90
CA GLY A 255 0.99 25.71 -15.02
C GLY A 255 0.10 26.61 -15.84
N TRP A 256 -0.79 27.32 -15.17
CA TRP A 256 -1.51 28.41 -15.81
C TRP A 256 -0.65 29.67 -15.73
N ARG A 257 -0.40 30.28 -16.88
CA ARG A 257 0.12 31.65 -16.89
C ARG A 257 -0.99 32.53 -16.35
N ASP A 258 -0.89 32.91 -15.07
CA ASP A 258 -1.66 34.01 -14.55
C ASP A 258 -1.40 35.24 -15.43
N VAL A 259 -2.47 35.95 -15.77
CA VAL A 259 -2.44 37.14 -16.64
C VAL A 259 -1.51 38.21 -16.07
N ASP A 260 -1.30 38.16 -14.74
CA ASP A 260 -0.46 39.07 -13.97
C ASP A 260 1.05 38.75 -14.07
N ALA A 261 1.46 37.71 -14.80
CA ALA A 261 2.86 37.34 -15.04
C ALA A 261 3.71 37.07 -13.78
N ASN A 262 3.08 36.86 -12.63
CA ASN A 262 3.78 36.65 -11.36
C ASN A 262 4.50 35.29 -11.27
N GLY A 263 4.26 34.37 -12.22
CA GLY A 263 5.03 33.13 -12.40
C GLY A 263 5.00 32.15 -11.23
N VAL A 264 3.99 32.26 -10.35
CA VAL A 264 3.98 31.54 -9.06
C VAL A 264 3.57 30.07 -9.19
N THR A 265 2.79 29.69 -10.21
CA THR A 265 2.25 28.32 -10.38
C THR A 265 2.94 27.52 -11.48
N ASP A 266 4.09 27.99 -11.97
CA ASP A 266 4.87 27.22 -12.94
C ASP A 266 5.48 26.00 -12.23
N SER A 267 5.04 24.80 -12.59
CA SER A 267 5.73 23.54 -12.26
C SER A 267 6.71 23.22 -13.39
N PRO A 268 7.99 23.65 -13.33
CA PRO A 268 8.94 23.44 -14.40
C PRO A 268 9.36 21.97 -14.47
N TYR A 269 9.73 21.53 -15.67
CA TYR A 269 10.33 20.23 -15.89
C TYR A 269 11.57 20.32 -16.79
N TYR A 270 12.52 19.45 -16.52
CA TYR A 270 13.89 19.49 -17.01
C TYR A 270 14.32 18.11 -17.52
N ALA A 271 15.24 18.09 -18.48
CA ALA A 271 16.10 16.95 -18.73
C ALA A 271 17.35 17.07 -17.84
N ALA A 272 17.82 15.97 -17.29
CA ALA A 272 19.08 15.91 -16.54
C ALA A 272 19.81 14.59 -16.80
N ARG A 273 21.12 14.56 -16.56
CA ARG A 273 21.89 13.32 -16.43
C ARG A 273 22.01 12.95 -14.95
N GLY A 274 21.63 11.71 -14.65
CA GLY A 274 21.77 11.12 -13.32
C GLY A 274 23.09 10.36 -13.16
N ALA A 275 23.23 9.69 -12.01
CA ALA A 275 24.30 8.73 -11.77
C ALA A 275 24.30 7.65 -12.85
N SER A 276 25.47 7.06 -13.12
CA SER A 276 25.60 5.98 -14.12
C SER A 276 25.17 6.36 -15.55
N ASN A 277 25.21 7.66 -15.89
CA ASN A 277 24.89 8.18 -17.22
C ASN A 277 23.44 7.91 -17.67
N THR A 278 22.50 7.87 -16.72
CA THR A 278 21.07 7.83 -17.02
C THR A 278 20.59 9.19 -17.51
N ILE A 279 19.55 9.18 -18.35
CA ILE A 279 18.81 10.35 -18.79
C ILE A 279 17.52 10.40 -17.98
N CYS A 280 17.28 11.53 -17.32
CA CYS A 280 16.15 11.74 -16.43
C CYS A 280 15.26 12.87 -16.93
N LEU A 281 13.94 12.65 -16.85
CA LEU A 281 12.93 13.71 -16.86
C LEU A 281 12.63 14.06 -15.41
N VAL A 282 12.83 15.32 -15.03
CA VAL A 282 12.65 15.82 -13.66
C VAL A 282 11.59 16.91 -13.66
N ALA A 283 10.51 16.75 -12.90
CA ALA A 283 9.48 17.78 -12.70
C ALA A 283 9.58 18.35 -11.28
N MET A 284 9.20 19.63 -11.11
CA MET A 284 9.17 20.32 -9.81
C MET A 284 7.78 20.87 -9.55
N PRO A 285 6.86 20.03 -9.04
CA PRO A 285 5.54 20.50 -8.64
C PRO A 285 5.64 21.48 -7.47
N GLU A 286 4.71 22.42 -7.41
CA GLU A 286 4.62 23.35 -6.28
C GLU A 286 4.46 22.57 -4.95
N GLY A 287 5.28 22.91 -3.96
CA GLY A 287 5.19 22.37 -2.61
C GLY A 287 5.57 20.89 -2.42
N ALA A 288 5.82 20.12 -3.48
CA ALA A 288 6.06 18.68 -3.40
C ALA A 288 7.53 18.25 -3.62
N GLY A 289 8.46 19.21 -3.70
CA GLY A 289 9.86 18.93 -4.01
C GLY A 289 10.07 18.67 -5.50
N TYR A 290 10.48 17.45 -5.85
CA TYR A 290 10.69 17.05 -7.24
C TYR A 290 10.20 15.62 -7.49
N LEU A 291 9.93 15.32 -8.75
CA LEU A 291 9.58 14.00 -9.27
C LEU A 291 10.54 13.67 -10.41
N THR A 292 10.95 12.42 -10.54
CA THR A 292 11.90 12.01 -11.57
C THR A 292 11.52 10.68 -12.19
N THR A 293 11.88 10.49 -13.45
CA THR A 293 11.90 9.19 -14.11
C THR A 293 13.15 9.13 -14.96
N CYS A 294 13.93 8.07 -14.81
CA CYS A 294 15.25 7.92 -15.42
C CYS A 294 15.34 6.63 -16.24
N THR A 295 16.18 6.64 -17.26
CA THR A 295 16.49 5.47 -18.07
C THR A 295 17.92 5.56 -18.60
N LEU A 296 18.52 4.43 -18.98
CA LEU A 296 19.77 4.47 -19.73
C LEU A 296 19.52 5.05 -21.13
N GLU A 297 20.48 5.81 -21.66
CA GLU A 297 20.35 6.41 -23.00
C GLU A 297 20.08 5.35 -24.10
N ALA A 298 20.66 4.16 -23.96
CA ALA A 298 20.44 3.04 -24.88
C ALA A 298 19.02 2.45 -24.79
N ASP A 299 18.38 2.56 -23.63
CA ASP A 299 17.09 1.94 -23.30
C ASP A 299 15.93 2.94 -23.32
N PHE A 300 16.16 4.15 -23.85
CA PHE A 300 15.16 5.21 -23.87
C PHE A 300 13.84 4.71 -24.49
N PRO A 301 12.73 4.71 -23.72
CA PRO A 301 11.49 4.08 -24.16
C PRO A 301 10.96 4.67 -25.47
N ARG A 302 10.39 3.82 -26.33
CA ARG A 302 9.73 4.28 -27.57
C ARG A 302 8.60 5.26 -27.29
N GLY A 303 7.89 5.08 -26.18
CA GLY A 303 6.82 5.97 -25.72
C GLY A 303 7.29 7.19 -24.93
N GLY A 304 8.60 7.41 -24.81
CA GLY A 304 9.16 8.50 -24.02
C GLY A 304 9.24 8.23 -22.52
N LEU A 305 9.91 9.13 -21.82
CA LEU A 305 9.91 9.22 -20.36
C LEU A 305 8.68 9.98 -19.90
N ARG A 306 7.90 9.45 -18.96
CA ARG A 306 6.63 10.03 -18.53
C ARG A 306 6.59 10.27 -17.03
N LEU A 307 6.15 11.46 -16.63
CA LEU A 307 5.80 11.81 -15.26
C LEU A 307 4.33 12.19 -15.15
N SER A 308 3.74 11.97 -13.98
CA SER A 308 2.38 12.40 -13.68
C SER A 308 2.26 12.80 -12.22
N TRP A 309 1.54 13.88 -11.93
CA TRP A 309 1.36 14.41 -10.59
C TRP A 309 0.08 15.21 -10.45
N GLN A 310 -0.33 15.45 -9.22
CA GLN A 310 -1.45 16.34 -8.90
C GLN A 310 -0.90 17.70 -8.47
N SER A 311 -1.33 18.77 -9.15
CA SER A 311 -1.20 20.14 -8.64
C SER A 311 -2.48 20.52 -7.89
N SER A 312 -2.33 21.11 -6.71
CA SER A 312 -3.43 21.67 -5.92
C SER A 312 -3.64 23.16 -6.18
N ASP A 313 -3.20 23.65 -7.35
CA ASP A 313 -3.31 25.06 -7.71
C ASP A 313 -4.75 25.57 -7.66
N VAL A 314 -4.94 26.67 -6.94
CA VAL A 314 -6.21 27.38 -6.87
C VAL A 314 -6.32 28.29 -8.08
N LEU A 315 -7.06 27.86 -9.09
CA LEU A 315 -7.32 28.71 -10.25
C LEU A 315 -8.22 29.90 -9.85
N PRO A 316 -7.84 31.14 -10.21
CA PRO A 316 -8.76 32.26 -10.11
C PRO A 316 -9.89 32.06 -11.12
N VAL A 317 -11.12 31.87 -10.64
CA VAL A 317 -12.30 31.92 -11.51
C VAL A 317 -12.69 33.39 -11.66
N GLU A 318 -12.74 33.88 -12.90
CA GLU A 318 -12.79 35.31 -13.26
C GLU A 318 -13.94 36.15 -12.66
N GLU A 319 -14.92 35.58 -11.94
CA GLU A 319 -16.07 36.41 -11.50
C GLU A 319 -16.69 36.13 -10.13
N ASN A 320 -16.55 34.97 -9.47
CA ASN A 320 -17.39 34.68 -8.28
C ASN A 320 -16.77 33.80 -7.17
N GLY A 321 -15.44 33.73 -7.08
CA GLY A 321 -14.76 33.05 -5.97
C GLY A 321 -13.72 32.05 -6.44
N ARG A 322 -12.66 31.88 -5.64
CA ARG A 322 -11.59 30.91 -5.88
C ARG A 322 -12.14 29.50 -5.70
N THR A 323 -12.37 28.78 -6.79
CA THR A 323 -12.63 27.33 -6.73
C THR A 323 -11.28 26.63 -6.69
N ALA A 324 -10.99 25.95 -5.58
CA ALA A 324 -9.84 25.06 -5.53
C ALA A 324 -10.03 23.95 -6.56
N MET A 325 -9.09 23.82 -7.50
CA MET A 325 -9.07 22.74 -8.47
C MET A 325 -7.88 21.85 -8.19
N VAL A 326 -8.05 20.56 -8.41
CA VAL A 326 -6.92 19.63 -8.46
C VAL A 326 -6.67 19.33 -9.92
N MET A 327 -5.46 19.59 -10.41
CA MET A 327 -5.04 19.28 -11.77
C MET A 327 -4.19 18.03 -11.76
N ASP A 328 -4.65 16.97 -12.43
CA ASP A 328 -3.81 15.84 -12.78
C ASP A 328 -2.98 16.23 -14.03
N ILE A 329 -1.68 16.41 -13.85
CA ILE A 329 -0.73 16.79 -14.89
C ILE A 329 0.06 15.56 -15.32
N THR A 330 0.27 15.40 -16.62
CA THR A 330 1.16 14.40 -17.23
C THR A 330 2.11 15.10 -18.19
N VAL A 331 3.40 14.82 -18.07
CA VAL A 331 4.43 15.26 -19.03
C VAL A 331 5.13 14.04 -19.60
N THR A 332 5.28 14.00 -20.91
CA THR A 332 6.01 12.95 -21.63
C THR A 332 7.11 13.58 -22.48
N TRP A 333 8.35 13.16 -22.26
CA TRP A 333 9.50 13.52 -23.07
C TRP A 333 9.84 12.40 -24.05
N MET A 334 9.54 12.66 -25.32
CA MET A 334 9.63 11.68 -26.40
C MET A 334 11.06 11.50 -26.89
N ARG A 335 11.33 10.36 -27.54
CA ARG A 335 12.66 10.00 -28.04
C ARG A 335 13.19 10.97 -29.10
N ASP A 336 12.29 11.63 -29.83
CA ASP A 336 12.59 12.68 -30.81
C ASP A 336 12.76 14.08 -30.18
N SER A 337 12.82 14.15 -28.84
CA SER A 337 12.92 15.37 -28.03
C SER A 337 11.64 16.23 -27.98
N THR A 338 10.52 15.77 -28.55
CA THR A 338 9.24 16.46 -28.37
C THR A 338 8.71 16.29 -26.95
N ILE A 339 7.96 17.30 -26.47
CA ILE A 339 7.32 17.30 -25.16
C ILE A 339 5.81 17.29 -25.36
N GLU A 340 5.14 16.29 -24.77
CA GLU A 340 3.70 16.27 -24.63
C GLU A 340 3.30 16.58 -23.19
N THR A 341 2.49 17.62 -23.00
CA THR A 341 1.93 17.98 -21.69
C THR A 341 0.42 17.85 -21.75
N ARG A 342 -0.17 17.12 -20.80
CA ARG A 342 -1.62 16.96 -20.64
C ARG A 342 -2.00 17.32 -19.22
N GLY A 343 -3.09 18.08 -19.06
CA GLY A 343 -3.64 18.44 -17.76
C GLY A 343 -5.14 18.20 -17.75
N THR A 344 -5.65 17.53 -16.72
CA THR A 344 -7.10 17.40 -16.47
C THR A 344 -7.42 17.97 -15.10
N GLY A 345 -8.27 19.00 -15.06
CA GLY A 345 -8.71 19.62 -13.82
C GLY A 345 -10.00 18.99 -13.30
N ARG A 346 -10.11 18.85 -11.99
CA ARG A 346 -11.37 18.57 -11.28
C ARG A 346 -11.63 19.64 -10.23
N ALA A 347 -12.85 20.17 -10.21
CA ALA A 347 -13.29 21.09 -9.16
C ALA A 347 -13.43 20.31 -7.84
N LEU A 348 -12.91 20.87 -6.74
CA LEU A 348 -13.23 20.38 -5.41
C LEU A 348 -14.61 20.92 -5.05
N VAL A 349 -15.61 20.05 -5.03
CA VAL A 349 -16.94 20.38 -4.50
C VAL A 349 -16.77 20.57 -2.99
N PRO A 350 -17.16 21.74 -2.43
CA PRO A 350 -17.00 22.04 -1.01
C PRO A 350 -17.85 21.15 -0.11
#